data_AF-A0A963GUZ3-F1
#
_entry.id   AF-A0A963GUZ3-F1
#
_cell.length_a   1.000
_cell.length_b   1.000
_cell.length_c   1.000
_cell.angle_alpha   90.00
_cell.angle_beta   90.00
_cell.angle_gamma   90.00
#
_symmetry.space_group_name_H-M   'P 1'
#
loop_
_entity.id
_entity.type
_entity.pdbx_description
1 polymer ?
#
loop_
_entity_poly.entity_id
_entity_poly.type
_entity_poly.pdbx_seq_one_letter_code
_entity_poly.pdbx_strand_id
1 'polypeptide(L)'
;MTPVDVPRLLFASREARLADMDALPLRLRTSSLTHASAGLEVRLAGLRRLLDGLLAGRLASAGDWPWPPPALATALAAALDTLALPEFCRGNEELAETVLMGLLFHTDFIPGYLDRGVPEARAIEFAVDAFAADWQQRCGDMKSLVEVFGDLGDLPKNARWDRLRGLLRSDGWQEVVRIRQLLERLPELARIIRSLGRARVTDVPDSAGQ
;
A
#
# COMPACT_ATOMS: atom_id res chain seq x y z
N MET A 1 -20.13 48.42 5.65
CA MET A 1 -19.23 48.06 6.76
C MET A 1 -18.48 46.80 6.34
N THR A 2 -17.27 46.97 5.83
CA THR A 2 -16.41 45.88 5.34
C THR A 2 -15.89 45.10 6.55
N PRO A 3 -15.99 43.76 6.58
CA PRO A 3 -15.45 42.99 7.69
C PRO A 3 -13.93 43.19 7.74
N VAL A 4 -13.44 43.64 8.90
CA VAL A 4 -12.01 43.73 9.18
C VAL A 4 -11.49 42.30 9.27
N ASP A 5 -10.67 41.92 8.30
CA ASP A 5 -9.93 40.66 8.33
C ASP A 5 -8.83 40.79 9.40
N VAL A 6 -9.12 40.27 10.59
CA VAL A 6 -8.17 40.29 11.72
C VAL A 6 -7.14 39.21 11.45
N PRO A 7 -5.87 39.55 11.20
CA PRO A 7 -4.87 38.54 10.89
C PRO A 7 -4.68 37.66 12.12
N ARG A 8 -4.84 36.34 11.95
CA ARG A 8 -4.69 35.32 13.02
C ARG A 8 -3.22 35.18 13.43
N LEU A 9 -2.62 36.22 13.98
CA LEU A 9 -1.17 36.30 14.21
C LEU A 9 -0.71 35.56 15.46
N LEU A 10 -1.59 35.34 16.45
CA LEU A 10 -1.22 34.70 17.72
C LEU A 10 -0.73 33.26 17.55
N PHE A 11 -1.25 32.55 16.55
CA PHE A 11 -0.89 31.15 16.31
C PHE A 11 -0.31 30.89 14.92
N ALA A 12 -0.19 31.90 14.04
CA ALA A 12 0.30 31.73 12.67
C ALA A 12 1.62 30.95 12.58
N SER A 13 2.58 31.21 13.47
CA SER A 13 3.85 30.47 13.51
C SER A 13 3.68 28.99 13.89
N ARG A 14 2.72 28.66 14.77
CA ARG A 14 2.41 27.29 15.18
C ARG A 14 1.56 26.56 14.14
N GLU A 15 0.59 27.24 13.54
CA GLU A 15 -0.22 26.74 12.43
C GLU A 15 0.66 26.47 11.21
N ALA A 16 1.64 27.34 10.91
CA ALA A 16 2.59 27.13 9.83
C ALA A 16 3.43 25.85 10.00
N ARG A 17 3.77 25.46 11.24
CA ARG A 17 4.48 24.19 11.52
C ARG A 17 3.62 22.94 11.26
N LEU A 18 2.30 23.10 11.22
CA LEU A 18 1.35 22.03 10.94
C LEU A 18 0.89 22.05 9.48
N ALA A 19 1.32 23.02 8.66
CA ALA A 19 0.93 23.10 7.26
C ALA A 19 1.30 21.83 6.46
N ASP A 20 2.43 21.20 6.80
CA ASP A 20 2.87 19.94 6.18
C ASP A 20 1.92 18.76 6.50
N MET A 21 1.16 18.84 7.60
CA MET A 21 0.14 17.85 7.92
C MET A 21 -1.03 17.92 6.92
N ASP A 22 -1.36 19.12 6.42
CA ASP A 22 -2.41 19.27 5.41
C ASP A 22 -2.02 18.65 4.07
N ALA A 23 -0.73 18.47 3.84
CA ALA A 23 -0.22 17.77 2.69
C ALA A 23 -0.50 16.25 2.77
N LEU A 24 -0.53 15.66 3.97
CA LEU A 24 -0.75 14.23 4.15
C LEU A 24 -2.23 13.82 3.99
N PRO A 25 -2.49 12.60 3.47
CA PRO A 25 -3.81 12.00 3.50
C PRO A 25 -4.39 11.92 4.90
N LEU A 26 -5.72 12.11 5.01
CA LEU A 26 -6.42 12.20 6.28
C LEU A 26 -6.17 10.99 7.20
N ARG A 27 -6.04 9.78 6.63
CA ARG A 27 -5.78 8.55 7.41
C ARG A 27 -4.44 8.58 8.14
N LEU A 28 -3.43 9.21 7.55
CA LEU A 28 -2.09 9.30 8.15
C LEU A 28 -1.99 10.42 9.18
N ARG A 29 -2.84 11.46 9.11
CA ARG A 29 -2.72 12.66 9.96
C ARG A 29 -2.74 12.32 11.45
N THR A 30 -3.77 11.63 11.92
CA THR A 30 -3.92 11.33 13.36
C THR A 30 -2.77 10.48 13.88
N SER A 31 -2.44 9.37 13.21
CA SER A 31 -1.35 8.49 13.64
C SER A 31 0.02 9.17 13.54
N SER A 32 0.21 10.07 12.57
CA SER A 32 1.42 10.88 12.50
C SER A 32 1.56 11.84 13.67
N LEU A 33 0.47 12.33 14.26
CA LEU A 33 0.54 13.24 15.42
C LEU A 33 0.89 12.50 16.72
N THR A 34 0.34 11.30 16.89
CA THR A 34 0.45 10.53 18.15
C THR A 34 1.65 9.60 18.21
N HIS A 35 2.35 9.38 17.10
CA HIS A 35 3.48 8.46 17.04
C HIS A 35 4.61 8.84 18.01
N ALA A 36 5.13 7.86 18.74
CA ALA A 36 6.01 8.02 19.88
C ALA A 36 7.45 8.46 19.52
N SER A 37 7.84 8.38 18.24
CA SER A 37 9.22 8.67 17.80
C SER A 37 9.38 9.90 16.90
N ALA A 38 10.52 10.60 17.11
CA ALA A 38 10.99 11.78 16.39
C ALA A 38 10.14 13.06 16.56
N GLY A 39 10.74 14.20 16.17
CA GLY A 39 10.02 15.47 16.07
C GLY A 39 8.95 15.40 14.98
N LEU A 40 7.81 16.06 15.21
CA LEU A 40 6.64 15.99 14.34
C LEU A 40 6.98 16.36 12.90
N GLU A 41 7.68 17.47 12.68
CA GLU A 41 7.99 18.00 11.35
C GLU A 41 8.86 17.04 10.53
N VAL A 42 9.88 16.45 11.17
CA VAL A 42 10.79 15.48 10.55
C VAL A 42 10.02 14.21 10.14
N ARG A 43 9.10 13.77 10.99
CA ARG A 43 8.23 12.62 10.71
C ARG A 43 7.25 12.91 9.59
N LEU A 44 6.61 14.07 9.56
CA LEU A 44 5.69 14.47 8.47
C LEU A 44 6.42 14.49 7.12
N ALA A 45 7.62 15.08 7.07
CA ALA A 45 8.45 15.10 5.87
C ALA A 45 8.86 13.68 5.42
N GLY A 46 9.21 12.79 6.36
CA GLY A 46 9.54 11.40 6.07
C GLY A 46 8.35 10.60 5.54
N LEU A 47 7.19 10.72 6.20
CA LEU A 47 5.96 10.06 5.75
C LEU A 47 5.55 10.53 4.35
N ARG A 48 5.68 11.83 4.06
CA ARG A 48 5.41 12.35 2.72
C ARG A 48 6.35 11.73 1.68
N ARG A 49 7.65 11.71 1.96
CA ARG A 49 8.66 11.13 1.05
C ARG A 49 8.44 9.64 0.82
N LEU A 50 8.07 8.91 1.87
CA LEU A 50 7.74 7.48 1.77
C LEU A 50 6.48 7.25 0.95
N LEU A 51 5.43 8.04 1.18
CA LEU A 51 4.18 7.97 0.42
C LEU A 51 4.44 8.21 -1.08
N ASP A 52 5.17 9.27 -1.41
CA ASP A 52 5.52 9.60 -2.80
C ASP A 52 6.33 8.47 -3.47
N GLY A 53 7.27 7.87 -2.74
CA GLY A 53 8.04 6.73 -3.23
C GLY A 53 7.22 5.46 -3.44
N LEU A 54 6.33 5.12 -2.49
CA LEU A 54 5.41 4.01 -2.63
C LEU A 54 4.48 4.20 -3.84
N LEU A 55 3.96 5.40 -4.04
CA LEU A 55 3.12 5.75 -5.19
C LEU A 55 3.88 5.69 -6.52
N ALA A 56 5.14 6.10 -6.54
CA ALA A 56 6.04 5.94 -7.69
C ALA A 56 6.44 4.47 -7.93
N GLY A 57 6.13 3.59 -6.96
CA GLY A 57 6.52 2.20 -6.91
C GLY A 57 8.02 1.95 -6.81
N ARG A 58 8.74 2.89 -6.18
CA ARG A 58 10.18 2.81 -5.88
C ARG A 58 10.54 3.73 -4.72
N LEU A 59 11.32 3.24 -3.78
CA LEU A 59 11.79 4.05 -2.65
C LEU A 59 13.19 4.61 -2.92
N ALA A 60 13.47 5.80 -2.37
CA ALA A 60 14.82 6.33 -2.32
C ALA A 60 15.71 5.48 -1.38
N SER A 61 17.03 5.65 -1.47
CA SER A 61 17.95 5.01 -0.53
C SER A 61 17.58 5.36 0.92
N ALA A 62 17.68 4.40 1.83
CA ALA A 62 17.31 4.59 3.24
C ALA A 62 18.06 5.75 3.91
N GLY A 63 19.30 6.04 3.48
CA GLY A 63 20.09 7.17 3.96
C GLY A 63 19.52 8.54 3.61
N ASP A 64 18.62 8.62 2.62
CA ASP A 64 17.98 9.87 2.19
C ASP A 64 16.65 10.13 2.91
N TRP A 65 16.21 9.22 3.78
CA TRP A 65 14.94 9.33 4.48
C TRP A 65 15.13 10.26 5.69
N PRO A 66 14.38 11.36 5.79
CA PRO A 66 14.50 12.26 6.94
C PRO A 66 13.94 11.61 8.22
N TRP A 67 13.03 10.66 8.07
CA TRP A 67 12.51 9.80 9.13
C TRP A 67 12.20 8.42 8.52
N PRO A 68 12.39 7.33 9.26
CA PRO A 68 12.85 7.21 10.66
C PRO A 68 14.38 7.32 10.84
N PRO A 69 14.93 7.20 12.07
CA PRO A 69 16.37 7.19 12.31
C PRO A 69 17.10 6.13 11.45
N PRO A 70 18.39 6.31 11.12
CA PRO A 70 19.07 5.56 10.06
C PRO A 70 19.02 4.03 10.20
N ALA A 71 19.17 3.49 11.42
CA ALA A 71 19.11 2.05 11.66
C ALA A 71 17.71 1.47 11.34
N LEU A 72 16.66 2.15 11.79
CA LEU A 72 15.28 1.77 11.52
C LEU A 72 14.92 2.00 10.04
N ALA A 73 15.37 3.09 9.43
CA ALA A 73 15.16 3.35 8.00
C ALA A 73 15.76 2.24 7.13
N THR A 74 16.98 1.80 7.45
CA THR A 74 17.65 0.71 6.73
C THR A 74 16.88 -0.60 6.86
N ALA A 75 16.47 -0.96 8.08
CA ALA A 75 15.72 -2.19 8.32
C ALA A 75 14.34 -2.18 7.63
N LEU A 76 13.62 -1.05 7.68
CA LEU A 76 12.33 -0.89 7.00
C LEU A 76 12.48 -0.91 5.48
N ALA A 77 13.48 -0.24 4.92
CA ALA A 77 13.73 -0.27 3.48
C ALA A 77 13.95 -1.71 2.98
N ALA A 78 14.76 -2.50 3.71
CA ALA A 78 14.99 -3.91 3.40
C ALA A 78 13.69 -4.75 3.49
N ALA A 79 12.87 -4.54 4.52
CA ALA A 79 11.61 -5.25 4.68
C ALA A 79 10.60 -4.90 3.56
N LEU A 80 10.45 -3.61 3.24
CA LEU A 80 9.57 -3.13 2.17
C LEU A 80 9.97 -3.70 0.80
N ASP A 81 11.28 -3.74 0.51
CA ASP A 81 11.85 -4.30 -0.72
C ASP A 81 11.64 -5.82 -0.81
N THR A 82 11.95 -6.55 0.26
CA THR A 82 11.76 -8.01 0.33
C THR A 82 10.30 -8.42 0.08
N LEU A 83 9.35 -7.60 0.54
CA LEU A 83 7.91 -7.82 0.35
C LEU A 83 7.39 -7.31 -1.00
N ALA A 84 8.22 -6.65 -1.81
CA ALA A 84 7.86 -5.95 -3.04
C ALA A 84 6.73 -4.92 -2.85
N LEU A 85 6.62 -4.35 -1.65
CA LEU A 85 5.55 -3.40 -1.31
C LEU A 85 5.54 -2.14 -2.18
N PRO A 86 6.68 -1.53 -2.55
CA PRO A 86 6.69 -0.41 -3.48
C PRO A 86 6.00 -0.77 -4.80
N GLU A 87 6.29 -1.93 -5.38
CA GLU A 87 5.72 -2.34 -6.67
C GLU A 87 4.20 -2.46 -6.61
N PHE A 88 3.67 -3.07 -5.55
CA PHE A 88 2.22 -3.16 -5.34
C PHE A 88 1.55 -1.81 -5.12
N CYS A 89 2.24 -0.87 -4.48
CA CYS A 89 1.70 0.46 -4.18
C CYS A 89 1.69 1.41 -5.39
N ARG A 90 2.28 1.04 -6.53
CA ARG A 90 2.39 1.92 -7.71
C ARG A 90 1.01 2.42 -8.14
N GLY A 91 0.79 3.73 -8.04
CA GLY A 91 -0.48 4.38 -8.37
C GLY A 91 -1.66 3.99 -7.46
N ASN A 92 -1.42 3.31 -6.33
CA ASN A 92 -2.45 2.87 -5.41
C ASN A 92 -2.32 3.58 -4.05
N GLU A 93 -2.97 4.75 -3.95
CA GLU A 93 -2.95 5.61 -2.75
C GLU A 93 -3.44 4.89 -1.51
N GLU A 94 -4.54 4.16 -1.59
CA GLU A 94 -5.12 3.49 -0.43
C GLU A 94 -4.22 2.37 0.11
N LEU A 95 -3.59 1.60 -0.79
CA LEU A 95 -2.63 0.59 -0.38
C LEU A 95 -1.38 1.23 0.23
N ALA A 96 -0.84 2.29 -0.39
CA ALA A 96 0.32 3.01 0.13
C ALA A 96 0.05 3.60 1.53
N GLU A 97 -1.11 4.23 1.72
CA GLU A 97 -1.56 4.70 3.03
C GLU A 97 -1.67 3.55 4.05
N THR A 98 -2.24 2.41 3.64
CA THR A 98 -2.39 1.24 4.52
C THR A 98 -1.02 0.69 4.94
N VAL A 99 -0.04 0.64 4.02
CA VAL A 99 1.35 0.25 4.32
C VAL A 99 1.95 1.19 5.36
N LEU A 100 1.82 2.51 5.16
CA LEU A 100 2.38 3.49 6.10
C LEU A 100 1.68 3.48 7.46
N MET A 101 0.37 3.21 7.51
CA MET A 101 -0.35 3.00 8.77
C MET A 101 0.16 1.77 9.52
N GLY A 102 0.40 0.65 8.82
CA GLY A 102 0.99 -0.54 9.41
C GLY A 102 2.40 -0.26 9.94
N LEU A 103 3.22 0.45 9.16
CA LEU A 103 4.56 0.84 9.58
C LEU A 103 4.50 1.68 10.87
N LEU A 104 3.72 2.76 10.88
CA LEU A 104 3.54 3.62 12.06
C LEU A 104 3.09 2.81 13.28
N PHE A 105 2.12 1.91 13.11
CA PHE A 105 1.62 1.07 14.20
C PHE A 105 2.73 0.20 14.80
N HIS A 106 3.48 -0.52 13.98
CA HIS A 106 4.49 -1.45 14.47
C HIS A 106 5.71 -0.72 15.07
N THR A 107 6.11 0.42 14.51
CA THR A 107 7.22 1.20 15.04
C THR A 107 6.89 1.91 16.35
N ASP A 108 5.61 2.10 16.66
CA ASP A 108 5.15 2.71 17.93
C ASP A 108 5.43 1.83 19.15
N PHE A 109 5.70 0.52 18.95
CA PHE A 109 6.04 -0.40 20.03
C PHE A 109 7.51 -0.32 20.47
N ILE A 110 8.38 0.34 19.70
CA ILE A 110 9.82 0.40 19.97
C ILE A 110 10.11 0.98 21.37
N PRO A 111 9.55 2.13 21.79
CA PRO A 111 9.75 2.64 23.15
C PRO A 111 9.38 1.62 24.22
N GLY A 112 8.28 0.88 24.03
CA GLY A 112 7.85 -0.16 24.97
C GLY A 112 8.83 -1.34 25.09
N TYR A 113 9.60 -1.66 24.04
CA TYR A 113 10.68 -2.65 24.12
C TYR A 113 11.90 -2.08 24.88
N LEU A 114 12.26 -0.82 24.59
CA LEU A 114 13.37 -0.12 25.26
C LEU A 114 13.11 0.00 26.77
N ASP A 115 11.89 0.35 27.18
CA ASP A 115 11.47 0.46 28.57
C ASP A 115 11.59 -0.87 29.33
N ARG A 116 11.54 -2.00 28.62
CA ARG A 116 11.74 -3.35 29.17
C ARG A 116 13.22 -3.78 29.18
N GLY A 117 14.13 -2.89 28.83
CA GLY A 117 15.57 -3.16 28.78
C GLY A 117 16.04 -3.92 27.55
N VAL A 118 15.22 -4.02 26.50
CA VAL A 118 15.64 -4.61 25.22
C VAL A 118 16.62 -3.65 24.53
N PRO A 119 17.79 -4.12 24.06
CA PRO A 119 18.72 -3.27 23.31
C PRO A 119 18.07 -2.71 22.03
N GLU A 120 18.40 -1.46 21.67
CA GLU A 120 17.76 -0.75 20.55
C GLU A 120 17.76 -1.53 19.23
N ALA A 121 18.89 -2.14 18.86
CA ALA A 121 18.99 -2.95 17.66
C ALA A 121 17.95 -4.09 17.65
N ARG A 122 17.74 -4.77 18.79
CA ARG A 122 16.77 -5.86 18.92
C ARG A 122 15.33 -5.34 18.97
N ALA A 123 15.10 -4.17 19.55
CA ALA A 123 13.79 -3.52 19.51
C ALA A 123 13.36 -3.15 18.08
N ILE A 124 14.30 -2.64 17.28
CA ILE A 124 14.10 -2.38 15.84
C ILE A 124 13.78 -3.68 15.11
N GLU A 125 14.59 -4.73 15.30
CA GLU A 125 14.34 -6.05 14.70
C GLU A 125 12.93 -6.56 15.02
N PHE A 126 12.50 -6.54 16.29
CA PHE A 126 11.16 -6.99 16.67
C PHE A 126 10.03 -6.18 16.00
N ALA A 127 10.16 -4.86 15.93
CA ALA A 127 9.15 -4.02 15.30
C ALA A 127 9.07 -4.29 13.78
N VAL A 128 10.22 -4.42 13.12
CA VAL A 128 10.30 -4.67 11.67
C VAL A 128 9.84 -6.08 11.32
N ASP A 129 10.22 -7.09 12.11
CA ASP A 129 9.76 -8.47 11.94
C ASP A 129 8.24 -8.58 12.13
N ALA A 130 7.68 -7.89 13.12
CA ALA A 130 6.23 -7.87 13.35
C ALA A 130 5.49 -7.21 12.16
N PHE A 131 6.01 -6.08 11.65
CA PHE A 131 5.49 -5.46 10.43
C PHE A 131 5.57 -6.40 9.24
N ALA A 132 6.74 -7.02 9.02
CA ALA A 132 6.94 -7.90 7.88
C ALA A 132 6.03 -9.14 7.95
N ALA A 133 5.86 -9.72 9.12
CA ALA A 133 4.96 -10.86 9.35
C ALA A 133 3.49 -10.51 9.04
N ASP A 134 3.01 -9.34 9.45
CA ASP A 134 1.64 -8.88 9.16
C ASP A 134 1.40 -8.67 7.65
N TRP A 135 2.44 -8.26 6.92
CA TRP A 135 2.37 -8.03 5.47
C TRP A 135 2.68 -9.25 4.61
N GLN A 136 3.41 -10.24 5.12
CA GLN A 136 3.82 -11.44 4.39
C GLN A 136 2.63 -12.12 3.70
N GLN A 137 1.55 -12.33 4.45
CA GLN A 137 0.36 -13.00 3.93
C GLN A 137 -0.37 -12.16 2.89
N ARG A 138 -0.53 -10.85 3.15
CA ARG A 138 -1.19 -9.92 2.21
C ARG A 138 -0.43 -9.85 0.88
N CYS A 139 0.91 -9.86 0.94
CA CYS A 139 1.75 -9.90 -0.25
C CYS A 139 1.58 -11.21 -1.03
N GLY A 140 1.43 -12.35 -0.35
CA GLY A 140 1.09 -13.62 -1.01
C GLY A 140 -0.24 -13.55 -1.75
N ASP A 141 -1.27 -13.01 -1.10
CA ASP A 141 -2.60 -12.83 -1.70
C ASP A 141 -2.55 -11.89 -2.93
N MET A 142 -1.83 -10.77 -2.82
CA MET A 142 -1.59 -9.83 -3.93
C MET A 142 -0.83 -10.46 -5.11
N LYS A 143 0.21 -11.25 -4.83
CA LYS A 143 0.96 -11.98 -5.87
C LYS A 143 0.05 -12.91 -6.66
N SER A 144 -0.84 -13.64 -5.97
CA SER A 144 -1.80 -14.53 -6.64
C SER A 144 -2.77 -13.78 -7.56
N LEU A 145 -3.24 -12.60 -7.14
CA LEU A 145 -4.09 -11.75 -7.98
C LEU A 145 -3.37 -11.26 -9.22
N VAL A 146 -2.17 -10.69 -9.06
CA VAL A 146 -1.35 -10.20 -10.18
C VAL A 146 -0.98 -11.34 -11.12
N GLU A 147 -0.69 -12.52 -10.58
CA GLU A 147 -0.43 -13.71 -11.39
C GLU A 147 -1.62 -13.94 -12.33
N VAL A 148 -2.84 -14.05 -11.81
CA VAL A 148 -4.04 -14.41 -12.60
C VAL A 148 -4.54 -13.30 -13.53
N PHE A 149 -4.58 -12.05 -13.05
CA PHE A 149 -5.22 -10.94 -13.75
C PHE A 149 -4.24 -9.96 -14.42
N GLY A 150 -2.95 -10.04 -14.07
CA GLY A 150 -1.92 -9.09 -14.54
C GLY A 150 -1.88 -7.78 -13.76
N ASP A 151 -2.89 -7.49 -12.94
CA ASP A 151 -2.95 -6.35 -12.03
C ASP A 151 -3.70 -6.70 -10.72
N LEU A 152 -3.72 -5.77 -9.77
CA LEU A 152 -4.47 -5.91 -8.51
C LEU A 152 -5.95 -5.50 -8.64
N GLY A 153 -6.34 -4.85 -9.74
CA GLY A 153 -7.61 -4.17 -9.90
C GLY A 153 -7.97 -3.26 -8.73
N ASP A 154 -9.27 -3.22 -8.43
CA ASP A 154 -9.85 -2.39 -7.35
C ASP A 154 -9.94 -3.11 -6.00
N LEU A 155 -9.51 -4.38 -5.92
CA LEU A 155 -9.63 -5.17 -4.69
C LEU A 155 -8.90 -4.61 -3.47
N PRO A 156 -7.74 -3.93 -3.58
CA PRO A 156 -7.09 -3.31 -2.43
C PRO A 156 -7.89 -2.14 -1.83
N LYS A 157 -8.81 -1.54 -2.59
CA LYS A 157 -9.51 -0.26 -2.27
C LYS A 157 -10.48 -0.31 -1.07
N ASN A 158 -10.47 -1.37 -0.29
CA ASN A 158 -11.32 -1.48 0.90
C ASN A 158 -10.64 -2.20 2.06
N ALA A 159 -9.34 -2.54 1.94
CA ALA A 159 -8.57 -3.29 2.93
C ALA A 159 -9.27 -4.56 3.49
N ARG A 160 -10.23 -5.16 2.76
CA ARG A 160 -10.99 -6.35 3.20
C ARG A 160 -10.22 -7.63 2.91
N TRP A 161 -9.01 -7.72 3.45
CA TRP A 161 -8.06 -8.81 3.25
C TRP A 161 -8.65 -10.18 3.62
N ASP A 162 -9.47 -10.28 4.67
CA ASP A 162 -10.09 -11.56 5.05
C ASP A 162 -11.11 -12.05 4.02
N ARG A 163 -11.87 -11.15 3.39
CA ARG A 163 -12.81 -11.52 2.31
C ARG A 163 -12.08 -11.90 1.04
N LEU A 164 -11.05 -11.13 0.67
CA LEU A 164 -10.17 -11.47 -0.45
C LEU A 164 -9.59 -12.88 -0.25
N ARG A 165 -9.07 -13.16 0.94
CA ARG A 165 -8.52 -14.47 1.28
C ARG A 165 -9.57 -15.59 1.18
N GLY A 166 -10.79 -15.35 1.67
CA GLY A 166 -11.90 -16.29 1.51
C GLY A 166 -12.20 -16.59 0.03
N LEU A 167 -12.18 -15.56 -0.82
CA LEU A 167 -12.35 -15.70 -2.26
C LEU A 167 -11.19 -16.48 -2.89
N LEU A 168 -9.94 -16.14 -2.58
CA LEU A 168 -8.74 -16.83 -3.11
C LEU A 168 -8.69 -18.31 -2.71
N ARG A 169 -9.30 -18.69 -1.58
CA ARG A 169 -9.39 -20.08 -1.11
C ARG A 169 -10.63 -20.81 -1.64
N SER A 170 -11.53 -20.16 -2.35
CA SER A 170 -12.74 -20.77 -2.87
C SER A 170 -12.45 -21.70 -4.06
N ASP A 171 -13.25 -22.76 -4.22
CA ASP A 171 -13.15 -23.68 -5.35
C ASP A 171 -13.26 -22.96 -6.69
N GLY A 172 -14.16 -21.96 -6.77
CA GLY A 172 -14.31 -21.14 -7.97
C GLY A 172 -13.02 -20.42 -8.37
N TRP A 173 -12.26 -19.92 -7.40
CA TRP A 173 -10.97 -19.30 -7.67
C TRP A 173 -9.91 -20.32 -8.10
N GLN A 174 -9.85 -21.47 -7.42
CA GLN A 174 -8.91 -22.53 -7.78
C GLN A 174 -9.15 -23.06 -9.20
N GLU A 175 -10.40 -23.12 -9.64
CA GLU A 175 -10.75 -23.45 -11.02
C GLU A 175 -10.31 -22.37 -12.01
N VAL A 176 -10.42 -21.08 -11.68
CA VAL A 176 -9.89 -19.99 -12.53
C VAL A 176 -8.37 -20.12 -12.70
N VAL A 177 -7.64 -20.36 -11.62
CA VAL A 177 -6.18 -20.58 -11.64
C VAL A 177 -5.84 -21.79 -12.52
N ARG A 178 -6.54 -22.91 -12.33
CA ARG A 178 -6.37 -24.14 -13.12
C ARG A 178 -6.61 -23.91 -14.61
N ILE A 179 -7.71 -23.24 -14.97
CA ILE A 179 -8.05 -22.93 -16.37
C ILE A 179 -6.96 -22.07 -16.99
N ARG A 180 -6.48 -21.04 -16.28
CA ARG A 180 -5.42 -20.18 -16.76
C ARG A 180 -4.12 -20.94 -17.03
N GLN A 181 -3.69 -21.80 -16.10
CA GLN A 181 -2.51 -22.65 -16.30
C GLN A 181 -2.67 -23.61 -17.49
N LEU A 182 -3.88 -24.15 -17.72
CA LEU A 182 -4.17 -24.98 -18.89
C LEU A 182 -4.08 -24.18 -20.21
N LEU A 183 -4.59 -22.96 -20.23
CA LEU A 183 -4.51 -22.07 -21.40
C LEU A 183 -3.08 -21.65 -21.72
N GLU A 184 -2.24 -21.41 -20.71
CA GLU A 184 -0.81 -21.12 -20.90
C GLU A 184 -0.07 -22.30 -21.54
N ARG A 185 -0.47 -23.54 -21.24
CA ARG A 185 0.09 -24.76 -21.84
C ARG A 185 -0.44 -25.07 -23.25
N LEU A 186 -1.54 -24.42 -23.67
CA LEU A 186 -2.21 -24.66 -24.94
C LEU A 186 -2.44 -23.33 -25.68
N PRO A 187 -1.36 -22.67 -26.17
CA PRO A 187 -1.46 -21.35 -26.80
C PRO A 187 -2.32 -21.36 -28.09
N GLU A 188 -2.37 -22.50 -28.78
CA GLU A 188 -3.24 -22.73 -29.94
C GLU A 188 -4.73 -22.59 -29.57
N LEU A 189 -5.15 -23.23 -28.47
CA LEU A 189 -6.51 -23.15 -27.97
C LEU A 189 -6.86 -21.74 -27.52
N ALA A 190 -5.94 -21.07 -26.81
CA ALA A 190 -6.14 -19.67 -26.43
C ALA A 190 -6.30 -18.75 -27.65
N ARG A 191 -5.59 -19.01 -28.75
CA ARG A 191 -5.77 -18.27 -30.02
C ARG A 191 -7.14 -18.54 -30.64
N ILE A 192 -7.57 -19.81 -30.68
CA ILE A 192 -8.89 -20.18 -31.22
C ILE A 192 -10.01 -19.55 -30.38
N ILE A 193 -9.93 -19.64 -29.05
CA ILE A 193 -10.88 -18.99 -28.15
C ILE A 193 -10.92 -17.49 -28.40
N ARG A 194 -9.77 -16.82 -28.58
CA ARG A 194 -9.73 -15.39 -28.94
C ARG A 194 -10.32 -15.10 -30.32
N SER A 195 -10.11 -15.96 -31.32
CA SER A 195 -10.71 -15.78 -32.64
C SER A 195 -12.21 -16.06 -32.66
N LEU A 196 -12.71 -16.86 -31.72
CA LEU A 196 -14.14 -17.10 -31.49
C LEU A 196 -14.78 -16.05 -30.56
N GLY A 197 -13.99 -15.37 -29.72
CA GLY A 197 -14.44 -14.62 -28.55
C GLY A 197 -14.33 -13.10 -28.64
N ARG A 198 -15.33 -12.49 -29.27
CA ARG A 198 -16.25 -11.41 -28.85
C ARG A 198 -17.14 -11.27 -30.07
N ALA A 199 -18.41 -11.66 -29.96
CA ALA A 199 -19.36 -11.83 -31.05
C ALA A 199 -19.01 -10.99 -32.29
N ARG A 200 -18.67 -11.65 -33.41
CA ARG A 200 -18.91 -11.01 -34.70
C ARG A 200 -20.37 -10.59 -34.65
N VAL A 201 -20.64 -9.29 -34.62
CA VAL A 201 -21.96 -8.77 -34.96
C VAL A 201 -22.23 -9.36 -36.33
N THR A 202 -23.09 -10.36 -36.39
CA THR A 202 -23.61 -10.84 -37.66
C THR A 202 -24.54 -9.74 -38.13
N ASP A 203 -24.07 -8.89 -39.04
CA ASP A 203 -24.87 -7.91 -39.80
C ASP A 203 -25.87 -8.61 -40.75
N VAL A 204 -26.42 -9.77 -40.36
CA VAL A 204 -27.48 -10.43 -41.10
C VAL A 204 -28.79 -10.03 -40.42
N PRO A 205 -29.50 -9.00 -40.93
CA PRO A 205 -30.83 -8.69 -40.46
C PRO A 205 -31.72 -9.91 -40.67
N ASP A 206 -32.44 -10.29 -39.62
CA ASP A 206 -33.39 -11.39 -39.63
C ASP A 206 -34.58 -11.04 -40.54
N SER A 207 -34.59 -11.61 -41.75
CA SER A 207 -35.62 -11.36 -42.75
C SER A 207 -36.82 -12.31 -42.66
N ALA A 208 -37.07 -12.91 -41.50
CA ALA A 208 -38.22 -13.79 -41.26
C ALA A 208 -39.19 -13.18 -40.25
N GLY A 209 -39.92 -12.15 -40.67
CA GLY A 209 -40.99 -11.52 -39.91
C GLY A 209 -41.96 -10.77 -40.81
N GLN A 210 -42.68 -11.51 -41.67
CA GLN A 210 -43.94 -11.08 -42.29
C GLN A 210 -44.95 -12.21 -42.17
#